data_AF-A0A7J8TP38-F1
#
_entry.id   AF-A0A7J8TP38-F1
#
_cell.length_a   1.000
_cell.length_b   1.000
_cell.length_c   1.000
_cell.angle_alpha   90.00
_cell.angle_beta   90.00
_cell.angle_gamma   90.00
#
_symmetry.space_group_name_H-M   'P 1'
#
loop_
_entity.id
_entity.type
_entity.pdbx_description
1 polymer ?
#
loop_
_entity_poly.entity_id
_entity_poly.type
_entity_poly.pdbx_seq_one_letter_code
_entity_poly.pdbx_strand_id
1 'polypeptide(L)'
;MLRLSLLTLLVLLGSGLTRRVTSHEESGEWSCESNSEIQVLADFAPGVITLDGHADDWKDIDGFDFSLLPALDPHEDHEYKDGKMTVKAVHDGNDVFFLLQVDGDYAYTKGDNAKCPSVALMFQIGDDATYHDMGGCKEPRDSCTNKTCKGHEVDIMHFSIGNAIPGRLYGGNPIDNRDGNGGDRFGHLVDVYAWNPHCRYLDGMGPSGNDSSAQNDWKGAWWHSSFTVHSGFVEDDSPFSTGGQKGTYYFEFSRPLRTMDRLQQDVQFTIGGSSKMSVALWYPVDGNPWSGSGHYTINCDWVSFDIASGGSKLTKSVKSSSSWDAASAFSLLFSVAALCVAIFVAYQVSRPKNIPFTPMENL
;
A
#
# COMPACT_ATOMS: atom_id res chain seq x y z
N MET A 1 -46.03 34.14 14.80
CA MET A 1 -44.71 34.76 14.56
C MET A 1 -43.57 34.08 15.33
N LEU A 2 -43.78 33.65 16.58
CA LEU A 2 -42.74 32.97 17.37
C LEU A 2 -42.28 31.59 16.81
N ARG A 3 -43.19 30.81 16.23
CA ARG A 3 -42.86 29.49 15.63
C ARG A 3 -42.07 29.57 14.33
N LEU A 4 -42.25 30.62 13.54
CA LEU A 4 -41.52 30.80 12.27
C LEU A 4 -40.08 31.26 12.51
N SER A 5 -39.87 32.03 13.58
CA SER A 5 -38.56 32.54 14.00
C SER A 5 -37.67 31.45 14.61
N LEU A 6 -38.27 30.45 15.27
CA LEU A 6 -37.54 29.32 15.85
C LEU A 6 -37.05 28.33 14.78
N LEU A 7 -37.83 28.11 13.71
CA LEU A 7 -37.42 27.27 12.58
C LEU A 7 -36.30 27.91 11.75
N THR A 8 -36.31 29.24 11.57
CA THR A 8 -35.23 29.94 10.86
C THR A 8 -33.92 29.92 11.66
N LEU A 9 -33.98 30.02 12.98
CA LEU A 9 -32.80 29.92 13.85
C LEU A 9 -32.20 28.50 13.85
N LEU A 10 -33.04 27.45 13.85
CA LEU A 10 -32.57 26.06 13.74
C LEU A 10 -31.95 25.74 12.37
N VAL A 11 -32.48 26.31 11.28
CA VAL A 11 -31.89 26.14 9.93
C VAL A 11 -30.56 26.89 9.80
N LEU A 12 -30.42 28.07 10.43
CA LEU A 12 -29.17 28.85 10.47
C LEU A 12 -28.12 28.24 11.41
N LEU A 13 -28.52 27.57 12.49
CA LEU A 13 -27.61 26.83 13.39
C LEU A 13 -27.22 25.45 12.84
N GLY A 14 -28.07 24.84 12.00
CA GLY A 14 -27.82 23.54 11.37
C GLY A 14 -27.00 23.57 10.08
N SER A 15 -26.79 24.77 9.48
CA SER A 15 -26.01 24.92 8.24
C SER A 15 -24.52 25.23 8.47
N GLY A 16 -24.08 25.31 9.74
CA GLY A 16 -22.68 25.55 10.12
C GLY A 16 -21.80 24.31 10.32
N LEU A 17 -22.30 23.10 10.06
CA LEU A 17 -21.58 21.83 10.30
C LEU A 17 -21.18 21.06 9.05
N THR A 18 -21.31 21.64 7.86
CA THR A 18 -20.54 21.16 6.72
C THR A 18 -19.14 21.77 6.80
N ARG A 19 -18.27 21.15 7.60
CA ARG A 19 -16.82 21.37 7.47
C ARG A 19 -16.47 20.95 6.04
N ARG A 20 -16.45 21.91 5.10
CA ARG A 20 -15.90 21.70 3.77
C ARG A 20 -14.50 21.15 4.01
N VAL A 21 -14.29 19.89 3.65
CA VAL A 21 -12.97 19.31 3.63
C VAL A 21 -12.29 19.97 2.44
N THR A 22 -11.38 20.90 2.71
CA THR A 22 -10.51 21.50 1.70
C THR A 22 -9.51 20.42 1.31
N SER A 23 -9.76 19.69 0.23
CA SER A 23 -8.83 18.67 -0.26
C SER A 23 -7.90 19.31 -1.27
N HIS A 24 -6.67 19.64 -0.88
CA HIS A 24 -5.61 20.12 -1.79
C HIS A 24 -6.09 21.17 -2.82
N GLU A 25 -7.10 21.99 -2.47
CA GLU A 25 -7.61 23.08 -3.31
C GLU A 25 -6.90 24.39 -2.93
N GLU A 26 -5.60 24.31 -2.67
CA GLU A 26 -4.80 25.50 -2.41
C GLU A 26 -4.72 26.36 -3.67
N SER A 27 -5.00 27.65 -3.51
CA SER A 27 -4.89 28.59 -4.61
C SER A 27 -3.42 29.01 -4.76
N GLY A 28 -2.78 28.65 -5.87
CA GLY A 28 -1.40 29.06 -6.16
C GLY A 28 -0.65 28.06 -7.03
N GLU A 29 0.59 28.39 -7.38
CA GLU A 29 1.53 27.44 -7.96
C GLU A 29 2.19 26.67 -6.81
N TRP A 30 1.89 25.38 -6.69
CA TRP A 30 2.56 24.50 -5.73
C TRP A 30 3.91 24.08 -6.29
N SER A 31 4.96 24.20 -5.48
CA SER A 31 6.29 23.70 -5.81
C SER A 31 7.00 23.30 -4.53
N CYS A 32 7.79 22.24 -4.60
CA CYS A 32 8.70 21.85 -3.53
C CYS A 32 10.00 21.36 -4.16
N GLU A 33 11.13 21.60 -3.50
CA GLU A 33 12.41 21.05 -3.92
C GLU A 33 12.67 19.73 -3.17
N SER A 34 12.46 18.61 -3.85
CA SER A 34 12.80 17.29 -3.30
C SER A 34 14.29 17.02 -3.50
N ASN A 35 15.05 17.00 -2.41
CA ASN A 35 16.50 16.69 -2.42
C ASN A 35 16.80 15.22 -2.08
N SER A 36 15.79 14.36 -2.04
CA SER A 36 15.96 12.98 -1.59
C SER A 36 16.32 12.06 -2.76
N GLU A 37 17.61 11.70 -2.85
CA GLU A 37 18.07 10.45 -3.48
C GLU A 37 17.59 9.19 -2.71
N ILE A 38 16.63 9.35 -1.79
CA ILE A 38 16.19 8.30 -0.87
C ILE A 38 15.28 7.37 -1.66
N GLN A 39 15.66 6.10 -1.65
CA GLN A 39 14.97 5.03 -2.33
C GLN A 39 14.57 4.01 -1.28
N VAL A 40 13.29 3.66 -1.23
CA VAL A 40 12.82 2.54 -0.40
C VAL A 40 13.05 1.26 -1.20
N LEU A 41 13.78 0.31 -0.60
CA LEU A 41 14.07 -0.98 -1.20
C LEU A 41 13.29 -2.07 -0.47
N ALA A 42 12.55 -2.88 -1.23
CA ALA A 42 11.99 -4.13 -0.76
C ALA A 42 12.92 -5.29 -1.11
N ASP A 43 13.66 -5.77 -0.12
CA ASP A 43 14.54 -6.94 -0.27
C ASP A 43 13.75 -8.26 -0.27
N PHE A 44 14.33 -9.28 -0.90
CA PHE A 44 13.76 -10.63 -0.87
C PHE A 44 14.00 -11.30 0.49
N ALA A 45 12.92 -11.54 1.25
CA ALA A 45 12.96 -12.13 2.59
C ALA A 45 11.78 -13.12 2.80
N PRO A 46 11.85 -14.34 2.23
CA PRO A 46 10.72 -15.27 2.28
C PRO A 46 10.49 -15.86 3.68
N GLY A 47 9.24 -15.82 4.14
CA GLY A 47 8.80 -16.47 5.38
C GLY A 47 9.34 -15.84 6.67
N VAL A 48 9.80 -14.58 6.61
CA VAL A 48 10.31 -13.86 7.78
C VAL A 48 9.20 -13.08 8.49
N ILE A 49 8.30 -12.45 7.73
CA ILE A 49 7.31 -11.51 8.25
C ILE A 49 6.00 -12.20 8.65
N THR A 50 5.49 -11.84 9.81
CA THR A 50 4.16 -12.19 10.33
C THR A 50 3.35 -10.92 10.54
N LEU A 51 2.19 -10.79 9.90
CA LEU A 51 1.33 -9.62 10.07
C LEU A 51 0.54 -9.69 11.39
N ASP A 52 1.08 -9.12 12.45
CA ASP A 52 0.50 -9.13 13.79
C ASP A 52 0.69 -7.81 14.58
N GLY A 53 1.18 -6.77 13.92
CA GLY A 53 1.49 -5.45 14.45
C GLY A 53 2.83 -5.36 15.18
N HIS A 54 3.56 -6.46 15.40
CA HIS A 54 4.84 -6.43 16.10
C HIS A 54 6.02 -6.24 15.14
N ALA A 55 7.07 -5.59 15.62
CA ALA A 55 8.26 -5.29 14.81
C ALA A 55 9.43 -6.26 15.05
N ASP A 56 9.23 -7.34 15.82
CA ASP A 56 10.31 -8.22 16.30
C ASP A 56 11.00 -8.99 15.16
N ASP A 57 10.23 -9.41 14.16
CA ASP A 57 10.68 -10.07 12.94
C ASP A 57 11.28 -9.11 11.91
N TRP A 58 11.05 -7.81 12.05
CA TRP A 58 11.64 -6.74 11.22
C TRP A 58 13.02 -6.24 11.69
N LYS A 59 13.55 -6.77 12.79
CA LYS A 59 14.79 -6.26 13.41
C LYS A 59 16.03 -6.30 12.49
N ASP A 60 16.08 -7.29 11.60
CA ASP A 60 17.20 -7.53 10.69
C ASP A 60 16.94 -6.97 9.28
N ILE A 61 15.82 -6.26 9.10
CA ILE A 61 15.42 -5.59 7.86
C ILE A 61 15.83 -4.12 7.95
N ASP A 62 16.52 -3.64 6.91
CA ASP A 62 16.94 -2.25 6.81
C ASP A 62 15.71 -1.32 6.66
N GLY A 63 15.78 -0.15 7.29
CA GLY A 63 14.73 0.86 7.25
C GLY A 63 15.25 2.21 6.80
N PHE A 64 14.35 3.02 6.27
CA PHE A 64 14.62 4.37 5.79
C PHE A 64 13.87 5.37 6.65
N ASP A 65 14.61 6.32 7.24
CA ASP A 65 14.05 7.32 8.14
C ASP A 65 13.70 8.61 7.39
N PHE A 66 12.47 9.07 7.57
CA PHE A 66 11.94 10.27 6.95
C PHE A 66 11.45 11.25 8.01
N SER A 67 11.86 12.51 7.84
CA SER A 67 11.18 13.64 8.47
C SER A 67 9.78 13.77 7.89
N LEU A 68 8.82 14.12 8.74
CA LEU A 68 7.40 14.20 8.37
C LEU A 68 6.99 15.67 8.29
N LEU A 69 6.71 16.14 7.08
CA LEU A 69 6.30 17.52 6.81
C LEU A 69 4.82 17.58 6.45
N PRO A 70 4.08 18.66 6.79
CA PRO A 70 2.69 18.80 6.38
C PRO A 70 2.54 18.78 4.85
N ALA A 71 1.53 18.07 4.35
CA ALA A 71 1.34 17.86 2.91
C ALA A 71 1.02 19.16 2.13
N LEU A 72 0.31 20.10 2.78
CA LEU A 72 -0.13 21.38 2.18
C LEU A 72 0.87 22.52 2.39
N ASP A 73 1.76 22.41 3.38
CA ASP A 73 2.73 23.44 3.74
C ASP A 73 4.00 22.78 4.26
N PRO A 74 4.84 22.22 3.37
CA PRO A 74 5.98 21.39 3.73
C PRO A 74 7.18 22.25 4.19
N HIS A 75 6.95 23.08 5.20
CA HIS A 75 7.97 23.95 5.80
C HIS A 75 8.54 23.31 7.07
N GLU A 76 9.86 23.45 7.28
CA GLU A 76 10.60 22.74 8.35
C GLU A 76 10.13 23.11 9.77
N ASP A 77 9.59 24.32 9.97
CA ASP A 77 9.05 24.76 11.27
C ASP A 77 7.72 24.09 11.65
N HIS A 78 7.07 23.44 10.68
CA HIS A 78 5.85 22.69 10.84
C HIS A 78 6.07 21.17 10.85
N GLU A 79 7.32 20.71 10.88
CA GLU A 79 7.68 19.29 10.99
C GLU A 79 6.96 18.63 12.19
N TYR A 80 6.54 17.38 11.99
CA TYR A 80 5.99 16.55 13.06
C TYR A 80 6.99 16.40 14.21
N LYS A 81 6.55 16.71 15.43
CA LYS A 81 7.45 16.97 16.55
C LYS A 81 7.81 15.74 17.37
N ASP A 82 7.02 14.68 17.28
CA ASP A 82 7.19 13.49 18.12
C ASP A 82 8.23 12.52 17.54
N GLY A 83 8.71 12.74 16.31
CA GLY A 83 9.85 12.01 15.74
C GLY A 83 9.80 11.87 14.23
N LYS A 84 10.48 10.84 13.73
CA LYS A 84 10.53 10.48 12.31
C LYS A 84 9.64 9.28 12.02
N MET A 85 9.36 9.06 10.74
CA MET A 85 8.81 7.80 10.27
C MET A 85 9.91 6.93 9.68
N THR A 86 10.06 5.71 10.19
CA THR A 86 10.87 4.67 9.56
C THR A 86 9.97 3.83 8.65
N VAL A 87 10.32 3.74 7.38
CA VAL A 87 9.66 2.86 6.41
C VAL A 87 10.58 1.67 6.12
N LYS A 88 10.06 0.46 6.31
CA LYS A 88 10.71 -0.79 5.89
C LYS A 88 9.84 -1.51 4.88
N ALA A 89 10.47 -2.22 3.95
CA ALA A 89 9.78 -3.05 3.00
C ALA A 89 10.56 -4.32 2.69
N VAL A 90 9.86 -5.42 2.43
CA VAL A 90 10.41 -6.68 1.93
C VAL A 90 9.40 -7.38 1.04
N HIS A 91 9.81 -8.40 0.28
CA HIS A 91 8.89 -9.27 -0.42
C HIS A 91 9.32 -10.74 -0.27
N ASP A 92 8.35 -11.66 -0.30
CA ASP A 92 8.62 -13.11 -0.23
C ASP A 92 8.57 -13.79 -1.61
N GLY A 93 8.36 -13.00 -2.66
CA GLY A 93 8.21 -13.47 -4.04
C GLY A 93 6.76 -13.67 -4.47
N ASN A 94 5.81 -13.67 -3.54
CA ASN A 94 4.37 -13.65 -3.79
C ASN A 94 3.76 -12.33 -3.35
N ASP A 95 4.03 -11.93 -2.10
CA ASP A 95 3.51 -10.74 -1.45
C ASP A 95 4.66 -9.74 -1.18
N VAL A 96 4.31 -8.47 -1.15
CA VAL A 96 5.13 -7.38 -0.60
C VAL A 96 4.61 -7.03 0.78
N PHE A 97 5.53 -6.69 1.68
CA PHE A 97 5.27 -6.33 3.06
C PHE A 97 5.86 -4.96 3.36
N PHE A 98 5.16 -4.18 4.16
CA PHE A 98 5.59 -2.87 4.62
C PHE A 98 5.47 -2.78 6.14
N LEU A 99 6.45 -2.15 6.79
CA LEU A 99 6.34 -1.70 8.18
C LEU A 99 6.55 -0.20 8.23
N LEU A 100 5.60 0.50 8.83
CA LEU A 100 5.71 1.91 9.19
C LEU A 100 5.91 2.00 10.70
N GLN A 101 7.04 2.57 11.12
CA GLN A 101 7.29 2.90 12.52
C GLN A 101 7.22 4.41 12.67
N VAL A 102 6.42 4.90 13.60
CA VAL A 102 6.34 6.34 13.86
C VAL A 102 6.24 6.61 15.35
N ASP A 103 7.17 7.42 15.85
CA ASP A 103 7.14 7.86 17.23
C ASP A 103 5.95 8.79 17.47
N GLY A 104 5.29 8.62 18.61
CA GLY A 104 4.11 9.38 18.95
C GLY A 104 3.52 8.91 20.25
N ASP A 105 3.00 9.85 21.02
CA ASP A 105 2.24 9.51 22.22
C ASP A 105 1.00 8.67 21.86
N TYR A 106 0.57 7.82 22.78
CA TYR A 106 -0.60 6.99 22.56
C TYR A 106 -1.87 7.85 22.49
N ALA A 107 -2.58 7.79 21.36
CA ALA A 107 -3.74 8.59 21.07
C ALA A 107 -4.81 7.68 20.47
N TYR A 108 -5.89 7.48 21.23
CA TYR A 108 -7.00 6.67 20.79
C TYR A 108 -8.30 7.15 21.41
N THR A 109 -9.33 7.28 20.58
CA THR A 109 -10.72 7.49 21.02
C THR A 109 -11.62 6.55 20.23
N LYS A 110 -12.23 5.60 20.92
CA LYS A 110 -13.05 4.57 20.29
C LYS A 110 -14.19 5.17 19.47
N GLY A 111 -14.23 4.83 18.19
CA GLY A 111 -15.23 5.29 17.23
C GLY A 111 -14.97 6.67 16.64
N ASP A 112 -13.88 7.35 17.03
CA ASP A 112 -13.50 8.67 16.51
C ASP A 112 -12.14 8.59 15.79
N ASN A 113 -12.20 8.23 14.50
CA ASN A 113 -11.02 8.09 13.64
C ASN A 113 -10.16 9.37 13.64
N ALA A 114 -10.78 10.55 13.70
CA ALA A 114 -10.06 11.84 13.69
C ALA A 114 -9.21 12.09 14.93
N LYS A 115 -9.42 11.32 16.00
CA LYS A 115 -8.64 11.35 17.25
C LYS A 115 -7.72 10.14 17.41
N CYS A 116 -7.55 9.35 16.36
CA CYS A 116 -6.68 8.20 16.33
C CYS A 116 -5.69 8.34 15.17
N PRO A 117 -4.45 7.88 15.31
CA PRO A 117 -3.52 7.84 14.19
C PRO A 117 -4.10 7.08 12.98
N SER A 118 -3.79 7.56 11.79
CA SER A 118 -4.10 6.87 10.54
C SER A 118 -2.91 7.02 9.60
N VAL A 119 -2.70 6.02 8.74
CA VAL A 119 -1.59 6.02 7.79
C VAL A 119 -2.09 5.69 6.40
N ALA A 120 -1.34 6.11 5.38
CA ALA A 120 -1.58 5.67 4.02
C ALA A 120 -0.29 5.37 3.26
N LEU A 121 -0.37 4.41 2.35
CA LEU A 121 0.61 4.18 1.28
C LEU A 121 -0.05 4.60 -0.02
N MET A 122 0.62 5.42 -0.83
CA MET A 122 0.13 5.83 -2.14
C MET A 122 1.15 5.47 -3.21
N PHE A 123 0.70 4.90 -4.32
CA PHE A 123 1.53 4.47 -5.43
C PHE A 123 1.07 5.09 -6.75
N GLN A 124 2.04 5.47 -7.59
CA GLN A 124 1.77 5.94 -8.94
C GLN A 124 1.40 4.75 -9.84
N ILE A 125 0.28 4.84 -10.57
CA ILE A 125 -0.05 3.91 -11.65
C ILE A 125 0.06 4.59 -13.00
N GLY A 126 -0.64 5.71 -13.16
CA GLY A 126 -0.70 6.44 -14.41
C GLY A 126 0.56 7.28 -14.64
N ASP A 127 1.03 7.33 -15.88
CA ASP A 127 2.27 8.04 -16.25
C ASP A 127 2.21 9.55 -15.94
N ASP A 128 1.01 10.14 -15.98
CA ASP A 128 0.72 11.57 -15.73
C ASP A 128 0.28 11.83 -14.27
N ALA A 129 0.26 10.80 -13.41
CA ALA A 129 -0.18 10.93 -12.04
C ALA A 129 0.80 11.73 -11.18
N THR A 130 0.31 12.83 -10.62
CA THR A 130 1.09 13.71 -9.72
C THR A 130 0.90 13.31 -8.27
N TYR A 131 1.96 13.49 -7.48
CA TYR A 131 1.94 13.23 -6.04
C TYR A 131 0.95 14.16 -5.30
N HIS A 132 1.13 15.47 -5.49
CA HIS A 132 0.46 16.50 -4.70
C HIS A 132 -1.08 16.43 -4.74
N ASP A 133 -1.64 16.12 -5.92
CA ASP A 133 -3.08 16.11 -6.16
C ASP A 133 -3.63 14.67 -6.28
N MET A 134 -3.00 13.67 -5.65
CA MET A 134 -3.45 12.27 -5.67
C MET A 134 -3.81 11.79 -7.10
N GLY A 135 -2.95 12.06 -8.07
CA GLY A 135 -3.17 11.79 -9.49
C GLY A 135 -3.28 13.04 -10.36
N GLY A 136 -3.88 14.12 -9.86
CA GLY A 136 -3.86 15.41 -10.56
C GLY A 136 -4.83 15.58 -11.72
N CYS A 137 -5.81 14.68 -11.91
CA CYS A 137 -6.88 14.91 -12.87
C CYS A 137 -7.69 16.17 -12.49
N LYS A 138 -7.93 17.06 -13.46
CA LYS A 138 -8.59 18.36 -13.22
C LYS A 138 -10.12 18.33 -13.29
N GLU A 139 -10.70 17.16 -13.48
CA GLU A 139 -12.15 16.97 -13.48
C GLU A 139 -12.74 17.10 -12.06
N PRO A 140 -13.89 17.80 -11.89
CA PRO A 140 -14.58 17.85 -10.60
C PRO A 140 -15.20 16.51 -10.20
N ARG A 141 -15.52 16.38 -8.90
CA ARG A 141 -16.01 15.17 -8.20
C ARG A 141 -16.94 14.25 -8.99
N ASP A 142 -17.91 14.81 -9.71
CA ASP A 142 -19.00 14.06 -10.35
C ASP A 142 -18.82 13.89 -11.88
N SER A 143 -17.63 14.20 -12.40
CA SER A 143 -17.35 14.22 -13.85
C SER A 143 -16.16 13.38 -14.28
N CYS A 144 -15.41 12.83 -13.33
CA CYS A 144 -14.26 12.00 -13.63
C CYS A 144 -14.67 10.73 -14.35
N THR A 145 -14.02 10.46 -15.49
CA THR A 145 -14.19 9.23 -16.23
C THR A 145 -12.81 8.73 -16.67
N ASN A 146 -12.68 7.43 -16.93
CA ASN A 146 -11.46 6.90 -17.54
C ASN A 146 -11.16 7.64 -18.87
N LYS A 147 -12.17 8.12 -19.62
CA LYS A 147 -11.89 8.88 -20.85
C LYS A 147 -11.19 10.22 -20.63
N THR A 148 -11.44 10.87 -19.50
CA THR A 148 -10.94 12.22 -19.20
C THR A 148 -9.76 12.24 -18.24
N CYS A 149 -9.67 11.24 -17.36
CA CYS A 149 -8.64 11.14 -16.33
C CYS A 149 -7.63 10.00 -16.55
N LYS A 150 -7.68 9.27 -17.68
CA LYS A 150 -6.70 8.23 -17.96
C LYS A 150 -5.27 8.77 -17.93
N GLY A 151 -4.38 8.05 -17.27
CA GLY A 151 -2.99 8.45 -17.05
C GLY A 151 -2.76 9.12 -15.69
N HIS A 152 -3.83 9.47 -14.95
CA HIS A 152 -3.75 10.08 -13.62
C HIS A 152 -4.02 9.12 -12.47
N GLU A 153 -4.00 7.81 -12.73
CA GLU A 153 -4.33 6.79 -11.74
C GLU A 153 -3.31 6.73 -10.59
N VAL A 154 -3.83 6.67 -9.37
CA VAL A 154 -3.08 6.30 -8.16
C VAL A 154 -3.81 5.21 -7.39
N ASP A 155 -3.03 4.37 -6.72
CA ASP A 155 -3.48 3.30 -5.83
C ASP A 155 -3.03 3.65 -4.41
N ILE A 156 -3.98 3.63 -3.48
CA ILE A 156 -3.78 4.09 -2.12
C ILE A 156 -4.36 3.05 -1.17
N MET A 157 -3.57 2.58 -0.23
CA MET A 157 -4.08 1.93 0.97
C MET A 157 -4.16 2.98 2.07
N HIS A 158 -5.30 3.08 2.74
CA HIS A 158 -5.46 3.95 3.91
C HIS A 158 -5.99 3.15 5.10
N PHE A 159 -5.29 3.20 6.23
CA PHE A 159 -5.69 2.51 7.45
C PHE A 159 -5.97 3.48 8.59
N SER A 160 -7.21 3.47 9.09
CA SER A 160 -7.61 4.21 10.29
C SER A 160 -7.99 3.29 11.45
N ILE A 161 -7.38 3.55 12.61
CA ILE A 161 -7.45 2.62 13.75
C ILE A 161 -8.58 2.93 14.74
N GLY A 162 -9.45 3.93 14.53
CA GLY A 162 -10.37 4.40 15.58
C GLY A 162 -11.39 3.38 16.09
N ASN A 163 -11.57 2.25 15.40
CA ASN A 163 -12.32 1.08 15.85
C ASN A 163 -11.52 -0.24 15.73
N ALA A 164 -10.21 -0.14 15.48
CA ALA A 164 -9.31 -1.26 15.38
C ALA A 164 -8.79 -1.69 16.77
N ILE A 165 -8.44 -2.95 16.87
CA ILE A 165 -7.89 -3.64 18.03
C ILE A 165 -6.45 -3.99 17.64
N PRO A 166 -5.44 -3.64 18.46
CA PRO A 166 -4.06 -4.00 18.16
C PRO A 166 -3.86 -5.49 17.96
N GLY A 167 -2.93 -5.80 17.06
CA GLY A 167 -2.54 -7.16 16.69
C GLY A 167 -3.62 -8.02 16.03
N ARG A 168 -4.80 -7.46 15.74
CA ARG A 168 -5.78 -8.10 14.87
C ARG A 168 -5.43 -7.84 13.42
N LEU A 169 -5.68 -8.83 12.56
CA LEU A 169 -5.57 -8.71 11.11
C LEU A 169 -6.82 -8.02 10.52
N TYR A 170 -6.59 -7.04 9.67
CA TYR A 170 -7.55 -6.21 8.93
C TYR A 170 -7.36 -6.36 7.42
N GLY A 171 -8.35 -5.91 6.64
CA GLY A 171 -8.34 -6.00 5.18
C GLY A 171 -8.61 -7.41 4.64
N GLY A 172 -8.73 -7.52 3.31
CA GLY A 172 -8.90 -8.79 2.60
C GLY A 172 -10.11 -9.64 3.02
N ASN A 173 -11.13 -9.03 3.66
CA ASN A 173 -12.31 -9.74 4.16
C ASN A 173 -13.45 -9.70 3.14
N PRO A 174 -13.88 -10.85 2.56
CA PRO A 174 -14.94 -10.90 1.57
C PRO A 174 -16.29 -10.34 2.02
N ILE A 175 -16.53 -10.25 3.34
CA ILE A 175 -17.79 -9.71 3.89
C ILE A 175 -17.84 -8.20 3.75
N ASP A 176 -16.77 -7.51 4.16
CA ASP A 176 -16.73 -6.04 4.18
C ASP A 176 -16.46 -5.50 2.76
N ASN A 177 -15.65 -6.22 1.96
CA ASN A 177 -15.44 -5.94 0.53
C ASN A 177 -16.75 -5.96 -0.29
N ARG A 178 -17.78 -6.69 0.16
CA ARG A 178 -19.08 -6.74 -0.54
C ARG A 178 -19.87 -5.43 -0.39
N ASP A 179 -19.69 -4.75 0.74
CA ASP A 179 -20.40 -3.50 1.02
C ASP A 179 -19.67 -2.29 0.39
N GLY A 180 -18.39 -2.46 0.05
CA GLY A 180 -17.64 -1.68 -0.94
C GLY A 180 -17.62 -0.17 -0.67
N ASN A 181 -17.61 0.26 0.59
CA ASN A 181 -17.75 1.67 0.92
C ASN A 181 -16.63 2.21 1.82
N GLY A 182 -15.57 1.42 2.07
CA GLY A 182 -14.50 1.76 3.03
C GLY A 182 -14.93 1.72 4.49
N GLY A 183 -16.21 1.43 4.76
CA GLY A 183 -16.84 1.37 6.06
C GLY A 183 -16.72 -0.01 6.68
N ASP A 184 -15.51 -0.55 6.76
CA ASP A 184 -15.25 -1.82 7.41
C ASP A 184 -15.85 -1.85 8.81
N ARG A 185 -16.52 -2.95 9.16
CA ARG A 185 -17.18 -3.09 10.47
C ARG A 185 -16.18 -2.98 11.63
N PHE A 186 -14.91 -3.30 11.39
CA PHE A 186 -13.81 -3.18 12.34
C PHE A 186 -12.51 -2.86 11.61
N GLY A 187 -11.85 -1.77 12.02
CA GLY A 187 -10.59 -1.27 11.44
C GLY A 187 -10.79 -0.86 9.98
N HIS A 188 -10.64 0.42 9.68
CA HIS A 188 -10.90 0.96 8.35
C HIS A 188 -9.64 0.86 7.49
N LEU A 189 -9.29 -0.36 7.05
CA LEU A 189 -8.18 -0.59 6.13
C LEU A 189 -8.78 -0.65 4.73
N VAL A 190 -8.72 0.47 4.04
CA VAL A 190 -9.45 0.69 2.79
C VAL A 190 -8.47 0.70 1.63
N ASP A 191 -8.84 0.00 0.57
CA ASP A 191 -8.18 0.10 -0.72
C ASP A 191 -8.83 1.19 -1.56
N VAL A 192 -8.02 2.10 -2.11
CA VAL A 192 -8.47 3.34 -2.72
C VAL A 192 -7.81 3.54 -4.07
N TYR A 193 -8.61 3.40 -5.11
CA TYR A 193 -8.25 3.85 -6.45
C TYR A 193 -8.70 5.30 -6.66
N ALA A 194 -7.83 6.16 -7.19
CA ALA A 194 -8.17 7.56 -7.42
C ALA A 194 -7.53 8.17 -8.69
N TRP A 195 -8.13 9.25 -9.16
CA TRP A 195 -7.53 10.15 -10.16
C TRP A 195 -7.20 11.54 -9.59
N ASN A 196 -7.85 11.90 -8.48
CA ASN A 196 -7.65 13.14 -7.72
C ASN A 196 -8.34 12.97 -6.33
N PRO A 197 -8.26 13.95 -5.42
CA PRO A 197 -8.81 13.80 -4.06
C PRO A 197 -10.34 13.64 -3.99
N HIS A 198 -11.07 14.00 -5.05
CA HIS A 198 -12.52 13.94 -5.10
C HIS A 198 -13.05 12.70 -5.83
N CYS A 199 -12.28 12.17 -6.77
CA CYS A 199 -12.63 11.06 -7.64
C CYS A 199 -11.93 9.81 -7.16
N ARG A 200 -12.53 9.19 -6.14
CA ARG A 200 -11.98 8.05 -5.41
C ARG A 200 -12.98 6.91 -5.37
N TYR A 201 -12.46 5.70 -5.50
CA TYR A 201 -13.19 4.45 -5.39
C TYR A 201 -12.68 3.75 -4.14
N LEU A 202 -13.58 3.47 -3.20
CA LEU A 202 -13.24 2.87 -1.90
C LEU A 202 -13.68 1.41 -1.93
N ASP A 203 -12.75 0.48 -1.74
CA ASP A 203 -12.93 -0.96 -1.88
C ASP A 203 -13.70 -1.33 -3.16
N GLY A 204 -13.39 -0.61 -4.23
CA GLY A 204 -13.97 -0.82 -5.55
C GLY A 204 -15.19 0.03 -5.85
N MET A 205 -15.90 0.66 -4.91
CA MET A 205 -17.04 1.54 -5.30
C MET A 205 -16.69 3.01 -5.38
N GLY A 206 -17.07 3.61 -6.50
CA GLY A 206 -16.90 5.03 -6.77
C GLY A 206 -17.96 5.92 -6.12
N PRO A 207 -17.81 7.25 -6.23
CA PRO A 207 -18.69 8.22 -5.58
C PRO A 207 -20.14 8.15 -6.08
N SER A 208 -20.34 7.64 -7.30
CA SER A 208 -21.65 7.43 -7.92
C SER A 208 -22.23 6.03 -7.67
N GLY A 209 -21.59 5.21 -6.82
CA GLY A 209 -22.01 3.83 -6.51
C GLY A 209 -21.71 2.83 -7.62
N ASN A 210 -20.79 3.16 -8.53
CA ASN A 210 -20.30 2.25 -9.56
C ASN A 210 -19.19 1.35 -8.98
N ASP A 211 -19.36 0.04 -9.10
CA ASP A 211 -18.32 -0.94 -8.79
C ASP A 211 -17.25 -0.93 -9.89
N SER A 212 -16.00 -0.90 -9.46
CA SER A 212 -14.83 -0.90 -10.30
C SER A 212 -14.02 -2.19 -10.19
N SER A 213 -14.40 -3.17 -9.37
CA SER A 213 -13.68 -4.43 -9.15
C SER A 213 -12.30 -4.33 -8.48
N ALA A 214 -11.82 -3.12 -8.16
CA ALA A 214 -10.67 -2.85 -7.28
C ALA A 214 -11.01 -3.16 -5.81
N GLN A 215 -11.26 -4.43 -5.52
CA GLN A 215 -11.57 -4.89 -4.18
C GLN A 215 -10.31 -4.92 -3.32
N ASN A 216 -10.47 -4.56 -2.06
CA ASN A 216 -9.38 -4.55 -1.10
C ASN A 216 -8.68 -5.90 -0.97
N ASP A 217 -7.43 -5.92 -1.42
CA ASP A 217 -6.52 -7.04 -1.39
C ASP A 217 -5.34 -6.82 -0.41
N TRP A 218 -5.36 -5.70 0.29
CA TRP A 218 -4.46 -5.41 1.38
C TRP A 218 -4.85 -6.17 2.64
N LYS A 219 -3.83 -6.50 3.42
CA LYS A 219 -3.98 -6.95 4.81
C LYS A 219 -3.10 -6.10 5.69
N GLY A 220 -3.52 -5.87 6.92
CA GLY A 220 -2.68 -5.13 7.85
C GLY A 220 -3.02 -5.31 9.30
N ALA A 221 -2.09 -4.88 10.15
CA ALA A 221 -2.19 -4.93 11.60
C ALA A 221 -1.50 -3.69 12.19
N TRP A 222 -1.76 -3.41 13.46
CA TRP A 222 -1.10 -2.30 14.15
C TRP A 222 -0.82 -2.62 15.61
N TRP A 223 0.17 -1.93 16.17
CA TRP A 223 0.55 -2.00 17.58
C TRP A 223 1.11 -0.66 18.06
N HIS A 224 1.21 -0.50 19.38
CA HIS A 224 1.93 0.61 20.01
C HIS A 224 2.84 0.09 21.13
N SER A 225 4.08 0.57 21.19
CA SER A 225 5.09 0.04 22.13
C SER A 225 4.74 0.24 23.61
N SER A 226 3.82 1.15 23.95
CA SER A 226 3.36 1.33 25.34
C SER A 226 2.47 0.19 25.84
N PHE A 227 1.99 -0.69 24.96
CA PHE A 227 1.13 -1.79 25.36
C PHE A 227 1.91 -2.79 26.20
N THR A 228 1.36 -3.10 27.36
CA THR A 228 1.89 -4.15 28.23
C THR A 228 0.90 -5.31 28.23
N VAL A 229 1.40 -6.55 28.23
CA VAL A 229 0.58 -7.77 28.17
C VAL A 229 -0.17 -8.05 29.50
N HIS A 230 -0.44 -7.03 30.30
CA HIS A 230 -1.09 -7.21 31.59
C HIS A 230 -2.58 -7.49 31.36
N SER A 231 -2.97 -8.72 31.69
CA SER A 231 -4.35 -9.18 31.70
C SER A 231 -5.20 -8.29 32.61
N GLY A 232 -5.95 -7.37 32.01
CA GLY A 232 -6.87 -6.49 32.71
C GLY A 232 -7.49 -5.51 31.72
N PHE A 233 -8.62 -5.88 31.11
CA PHE A 233 -9.37 -4.97 30.26
C PHE A 233 -10.05 -3.90 31.13
N VAL A 234 -9.35 -2.80 31.40
CA VAL A 234 -9.96 -1.59 31.98
C VAL A 234 -10.47 -0.74 30.81
N GLU A 235 -11.67 -0.16 30.94
CA GLU A 235 -12.28 0.66 29.87
C GLU A 235 -11.39 1.86 29.50
N ASP A 236 -10.70 2.45 30.49
CA ASP A 236 -9.73 3.54 30.32
C ASP A 236 -8.48 3.14 29.52
N ASP A 237 -8.17 1.84 29.44
CA ASP A 237 -7.06 1.30 28.65
C ASP A 237 -7.52 0.89 27.24
N SER A 238 -8.77 1.12 26.84
CA SER A 238 -9.19 0.80 25.48
C SER A 238 -8.35 1.61 24.48
N PRO A 239 -7.66 1.00 23.50
CA PRO A 239 -7.36 -0.43 23.25
C PRO A 239 -5.86 -0.76 23.13
N PHE A 240 -4.91 -0.45 24.02
CA PHE A 240 -4.61 -1.24 25.21
C PHE A 240 -3.61 -0.43 26.09
N SER A 241 -3.84 0.88 26.18
CA SER A 241 -3.09 1.82 27.03
C SER A 241 -3.92 3.06 27.37
N THR A 242 -3.48 3.81 28.37
CA THR A 242 -4.01 5.15 28.65
C THR A 242 -3.49 6.16 27.63
N GLY A 243 -4.30 7.14 27.22
CA GLY A 243 -3.85 8.22 26.34
C GLY A 243 -2.64 9.00 26.89
N GLY A 244 -1.75 9.44 26.00
CA GLY A 244 -0.54 10.20 26.31
C GLY A 244 0.68 9.35 26.71
N GLN A 245 0.59 8.02 26.69
CA GLN A 245 1.76 7.17 26.95
C GLN A 245 2.75 7.25 25.80
N LYS A 246 4.00 7.62 26.09
CA LYS A 246 5.06 7.71 25.09
C LYS A 246 5.32 6.35 24.44
N GLY A 247 5.58 6.35 23.15
CA GLY A 247 5.99 5.16 22.44
C GLY A 247 6.10 5.37 20.94
N THR A 248 5.96 4.25 20.24
CA THR A 248 6.10 4.14 18.80
C THR A 248 4.94 3.31 18.29
N TYR A 249 4.26 3.80 17.26
CA TYR A 249 3.28 3.04 16.51
C TYR A 249 3.98 2.17 15.48
N TYR A 250 3.46 0.96 15.34
CA TYR A 250 3.84 0.02 14.31
C TYR A 250 2.61 -0.27 13.47
N PHE A 251 2.73 -0.08 12.15
CA PHE A 251 1.71 -0.47 11.19
C PHE A 251 2.33 -1.41 10.17
N GLU A 252 1.77 -2.61 10.08
CA GLU A 252 2.22 -3.62 9.14
C GLU A 252 1.18 -3.81 8.04
N PHE A 253 1.66 -3.94 6.82
CA PHE A 253 0.82 -4.16 5.65
C PHE A 253 1.40 -5.23 4.75
N SER A 254 0.52 -5.94 4.07
CA SER A 254 0.90 -6.84 2.97
C SER A 254 -0.12 -6.78 1.85
N ARG A 255 0.37 -7.04 0.64
CA ARG A 255 -0.45 -7.25 -0.54
C ARG A 255 0.28 -8.18 -1.51
N PRO A 256 -0.44 -8.97 -2.34
CA PRO A 256 0.16 -9.62 -3.49
C PRO A 256 0.96 -8.66 -4.38
N LEU A 257 2.12 -9.11 -4.85
CA LEU A 257 2.90 -8.39 -5.87
C LEU A 257 2.07 -8.20 -7.15
N ARG A 258 1.19 -9.16 -7.45
CA ARG A 258 0.24 -9.12 -8.56
C ARG A 258 -1.17 -9.28 -8.01
N THR A 259 -1.99 -8.28 -8.23
CA THR A 259 -3.39 -8.30 -7.81
C THR A 259 -4.25 -8.95 -8.91
N MET A 260 -5.52 -9.20 -8.61
CA MET A 260 -6.46 -9.72 -9.61
C MET A 260 -7.07 -8.63 -10.49
N ASP A 261 -6.67 -7.37 -10.28
CA ASP A 261 -7.13 -6.23 -11.06
C ASP A 261 -6.75 -6.36 -12.54
N ARG A 262 -7.73 -6.02 -13.39
CA ARG A 262 -7.62 -6.05 -14.85
C ARG A 262 -7.81 -4.68 -15.49
N LEU A 263 -8.09 -3.66 -14.68
CA LEU A 263 -8.50 -2.33 -15.10
C LEU A 263 -7.45 -1.26 -14.79
N GLN A 264 -6.27 -1.63 -14.27
CA GLN A 264 -5.16 -0.74 -13.93
C GLN A 264 -5.53 0.25 -12.82
N GLN A 265 -6.13 -0.29 -11.78
CA GLN A 265 -6.55 0.40 -10.58
C GLN A 265 -5.64 0.12 -9.39
N ASP A 266 -4.96 -1.03 -9.40
CA ASP A 266 -3.96 -1.38 -8.39
C ASP A 266 -2.57 -1.37 -9.03
N VAL A 267 -1.57 -0.87 -8.31
CA VAL A 267 -0.19 -0.94 -8.78
C VAL A 267 0.29 -2.39 -8.75
N GLN A 268 0.85 -2.83 -9.88
CA GLN A 268 1.34 -4.18 -10.07
C GLN A 268 2.86 -4.23 -9.87
N PHE A 269 3.30 -4.67 -8.70
CA PHE A 269 4.72 -4.74 -8.36
C PHE A 269 5.43 -5.84 -9.16
N THR A 270 6.61 -5.50 -9.69
CA THR A 270 7.43 -6.41 -10.47
C THR A 270 8.76 -6.59 -9.77
N ILE A 271 9.15 -7.84 -9.50
CA ILE A 271 10.49 -8.16 -8.97
C ILE A 271 11.56 -7.63 -9.94
N GLY A 272 12.53 -6.87 -9.42
CA GLY A 272 13.54 -6.15 -10.19
C GLY A 272 13.05 -4.86 -10.84
N GLY A 273 11.80 -4.47 -10.59
CA GLY A 273 11.20 -3.23 -11.09
C GLY A 273 11.20 -2.12 -10.04
N SER A 274 10.86 -0.92 -10.51
CA SER A 274 10.69 0.28 -9.70
C SER A 274 9.26 0.79 -9.83
N SER A 275 8.78 1.40 -8.76
CA SER A 275 7.51 2.13 -8.69
C SER A 275 7.76 3.45 -7.95
N LYS A 276 6.79 4.36 -8.00
CA LYS A 276 6.82 5.57 -7.17
C LYS A 276 5.83 5.43 -6.04
N MET A 277 6.25 5.79 -4.84
CA MET A 277 5.44 5.72 -3.64
C MET A 277 5.47 7.00 -2.83
N SER A 278 4.49 7.17 -1.95
CA SER A 278 4.54 8.08 -0.82
C SER A 278 3.85 7.45 0.38
N VAL A 279 4.16 7.97 1.56
CA VAL A 279 3.59 7.54 2.84
C VAL A 279 3.09 8.75 3.59
N ALA A 280 1.89 8.63 4.16
CA ALA A 280 1.24 9.70 4.90
C ALA A 280 0.86 9.28 6.32
N LEU A 281 0.82 10.27 7.21
CA LEU A 281 0.39 10.15 8.61
C LEU A 281 -0.66 11.21 8.93
N TRP A 282 -1.79 10.79 9.45
CA TRP A 282 -2.73 11.63 10.19
C TRP A 282 -2.55 11.36 11.67
N TYR A 283 -2.34 12.41 12.46
CA TYR A 283 -2.10 12.28 13.88
C TYR A 283 -2.76 13.43 14.65
N PRO A 284 -3.44 13.17 15.78
CA PRO A 284 -4.07 14.22 16.58
C PRO A 284 -3.01 15.01 17.38
N VAL A 285 -2.75 16.25 16.97
CA VAL A 285 -1.76 17.12 17.63
C VAL A 285 -2.41 17.90 18.78
N ASP A 286 -1.77 17.90 19.95
CA ASP A 286 -2.25 18.59 21.16
C ASP A 286 -3.70 18.20 21.55
N GLY A 287 -4.08 16.94 21.29
CA GLY A 287 -5.43 16.43 21.55
C GLY A 287 -6.50 16.95 20.57
N ASN A 288 -6.13 17.71 19.56
CA ASN A 288 -7.04 18.19 18.54
C ASN A 288 -7.25 17.12 17.45
N PRO A 289 -8.49 16.91 17.00
CA PRO A 289 -8.76 15.96 15.92
C PRO A 289 -8.15 16.46 14.61
N TRP A 290 -7.53 15.56 13.86
CA TRP A 290 -7.00 15.87 12.53
C TRP A 290 -8.14 16.08 11.51
N SER A 291 -7.81 16.71 10.38
CA SER A 291 -8.69 16.83 9.22
C SER A 291 -8.17 16.02 8.04
N GLY A 292 -9.03 15.62 7.11
CA GLY A 292 -8.64 14.76 5.98
C GLY A 292 -7.45 15.29 5.16
N SER A 293 -7.30 16.60 5.02
CA SER A 293 -6.15 17.21 4.33
C SER A 293 -4.98 17.60 5.26
N GLY A 294 -5.15 17.51 6.58
CA GLY A 294 -4.14 17.90 7.57
C GLY A 294 -3.24 16.73 7.95
N HIS A 295 -2.55 16.16 6.96
CA HIS A 295 -1.62 15.05 7.16
C HIS A 295 -0.18 15.44 6.92
N TYR A 296 0.72 14.62 7.45
CA TYR A 296 2.15 14.67 7.20
C TYR A 296 2.55 13.65 6.16
N THR A 297 3.63 13.91 5.45
CA THR A 297 4.16 13.01 4.41
C THR A 297 5.67 12.86 4.54
N ILE A 298 6.18 11.71 4.11
CA ILE A 298 7.61 11.38 4.19
C ILE A 298 8.49 12.17 3.22
N ASN A 299 7.88 12.77 2.22
CA ASN A 299 8.52 13.62 1.23
C ASN A 299 7.50 14.58 0.63
N CYS A 300 7.98 15.61 -0.05
CA CYS A 300 7.13 16.58 -0.74
C CYS A 300 6.83 16.16 -2.19
N ASP A 301 7.46 15.10 -2.71
CA ASP A 301 7.15 14.48 -4.00
C ASP A 301 7.33 12.95 -3.89
N TRP A 302 7.00 12.23 -4.97
CA TRP A 302 7.22 10.80 -5.10
C TRP A 302 8.61 10.33 -4.63
N VAL A 303 8.64 9.23 -3.90
CA VAL A 303 9.84 8.50 -3.50
C VAL A 303 9.96 7.25 -4.38
N SER A 304 11.18 6.89 -4.79
CA SER A 304 11.40 5.65 -5.56
C SER A 304 11.21 4.44 -4.64
N PHE A 305 10.46 3.45 -5.12
CA PHE A 305 10.22 2.18 -4.46
C PHE A 305 10.65 1.03 -5.36
N ASP A 306 11.68 0.30 -4.97
CA ASP A 306 12.26 -0.75 -5.80
C ASP A 306 12.04 -2.12 -5.17
N ILE A 307 11.66 -3.10 -5.98
CA ILE A 307 11.58 -4.51 -5.56
C ILE A 307 12.87 -5.21 -5.98
N ALA A 308 13.69 -5.64 -5.03
CA ALA A 308 14.95 -6.30 -5.33
C ALA A 308 14.74 -7.62 -6.10
N SER A 309 15.61 -7.91 -7.06
CA SER A 309 15.72 -9.29 -7.55
C SER A 309 16.48 -10.12 -6.51
N GLY A 310 15.93 -11.26 -6.09
CA GLY A 310 16.54 -12.15 -5.09
C GLY A 310 17.96 -12.56 -5.50
N GLY A 311 18.95 -11.84 -4.97
CA GLY A 311 20.35 -11.96 -5.40
C GLY A 311 21.28 -10.82 -5.00
N SER A 312 20.80 -9.69 -4.46
CA SER A 312 21.66 -8.54 -4.18
C SER A 312 21.60 -8.06 -2.73
N LYS A 313 22.31 -8.74 -1.83
CA LYS A 313 23.10 -8.00 -0.84
C LYS A 313 24.44 -7.66 -1.49
N LEU A 314 24.48 -6.63 -2.33
CA LEU A 314 25.73 -6.03 -2.78
C LEU A 314 25.89 -4.65 -2.14
N THR A 315 26.71 -4.64 -1.11
CA THR A 315 27.33 -3.46 -0.54
C THR A 315 27.98 -2.60 -1.64
N LYS A 316 27.70 -1.29 -1.58
CA LYS A 316 28.49 -0.16 -2.11
C LYS A 316 29.34 -0.39 -3.38
N SER A 317 28.91 0.24 -4.47
CA SER A 317 29.73 0.91 -5.48
C SER A 317 31.03 0.21 -5.92
N VAL A 318 30.96 -0.66 -6.93
CA VAL A 318 32.05 -0.87 -7.90
C VAL A 318 31.43 -1.15 -9.28
N LYS A 319 31.86 -0.39 -10.30
CA LYS A 319 31.55 -0.63 -11.72
C LYS A 319 32.05 -2.01 -12.19
N SER A 320 31.38 -2.56 -13.22
CA SER A 320 31.79 -3.72 -14.05
C SER A 320 31.39 -5.09 -13.45
N SER A 321 30.85 -6.08 -14.16
CA SER A 321 30.65 -6.37 -15.60
C SER A 321 29.59 -7.45 -15.73
N SER A 322 28.89 -7.50 -16.86
CA SER A 322 27.91 -8.53 -17.24
C SER A 322 28.43 -9.96 -17.03
N SER A 323 27.87 -10.67 -16.06
CA SER A 323 27.98 -12.12 -15.94
C SER A 323 26.74 -12.73 -16.57
N TRP A 324 26.83 -13.15 -17.84
CA TRP A 324 25.80 -14.01 -18.42
C TRP A 324 25.77 -15.34 -17.66
N ASP A 325 24.59 -15.67 -17.14
CA ASP A 325 24.32 -16.84 -16.32
C ASP A 325 24.65 -18.15 -17.04
N ALA A 326 25.73 -18.80 -16.61
CA ALA A 326 26.12 -20.14 -17.05
C ALA A 326 24.97 -21.15 -16.89
N ALA A 327 24.11 -20.97 -15.87
CA ALA A 327 22.95 -21.82 -15.61
C ALA A 327 21.93 -21.83 -16.77
N SER A 328 21.71 -20.67 -17.40
CA SER A 328 20.81 -20.53 -18.55
C SER A 328 21.37 -21.23 -19.79
N ALA A 329 22.69 -21.15 -20.01
CA ALA A 329 23.36 -21.86 -21.09
C ALA A 329 23.32 -23.39 -20.92
N PHE A 330 23.55 -23.88 -19.70
CA PHE A 330 23.44 -25.32 -19.40
C PHE A 330 22.02 -25.83 -19.56
N SER A 331 21.01 -25.06 -19.13
CA SER A 331 19.60 -25.46 -19.25
C SER A 331 19.15 -25.58 -20.71
N LEU A 332 19.59 -24.65 -21.57
CA LEU A 332 19.35 -24.74 -23.02
C LEU A 332 20.05 -25.96 -23.64
N LEU A 333 21.28 -26.26 -23.20
CA LEU A 333 22.05 -27.37 -23.73
C LEU A 333 21.42 -28.73 -23.36
N PHE A 334 20.93 -28.87 -22.13
CA PHE A 334 20.21 -30.06 -21.69
C PHE A 334 18.85 -30.22 -22.38
N SER A 335 18.11 -29.13 -22.63
CA SER A 335 16.81 -29.22 -23.31
C SER A 335 16.96 -29.65 -24.77
N VAL A 336 17.98 -29.15 -25.47
CA VAL A 336 18.31 -29.57 -26.83
C VAL A 336 18.75 -31.04 -26.85
N ALA A 337 19.61 -31.46 -25.92
CA ALA A 337 20.04 -32.85 -25.82
C ALA A 337 18.85 -33.81 -25.57
N ALA A 338 17.93 -33.43 -24.67
CA ALA A 338 16.73 -34.21 -24.38
C ALA A 338 15.82 -34.34 -25.61
N LEU A 339 15.64 -33.25 -26.37
CA LEU A 339 14.86 -33.27 -27.61
C LEU A 339 15.48 -34.21 -28.66
N CYS A 340 16.80 -34.17 -28.85
CA CYS A 340 17.49 -35.07 -29.77
C CYS A 340 17.34 -36.54 -29.38
N VAL A 341 17.44 -36.86 -28.09
CA VAL A 341 17.24 -38.22 -27.59
C VAL A 341 15.79 -38.69 -27.82
N ALA A 342 14.81 -37.83 -27.56
CA ALA A 342 13.40 -38.15 -27.79
C ALA A 342 13.11 -38.47 -29.26
N ILE A 343 13.64 -37.67 -30.20
CA ILE A 343 13.51 -37.89 -31.64
C ILE A 343 14.18 -39.22 -32.05
N PHE A 344 15.36 -39.51 -31.52
CA PHE A 344 16.09 -40.75 -31.83
C PHE A 344 15.34 -42.00 -31.36
N VAL A 345 14.79 -41.96 -30.14
CA VAL A 345 14.00 -43.06 -29.58
C VAL A 345 12.72 -43.26 -30.40
N ALA A 346 12.00 -42.19 -30.73
CA ALA A 346 10.83 -42.26 -31.59
C ALA A 346 11.18 -42.91 -32.94
N TYR A 347 12.26 -42.48 -33.58
CA TYR A 347 12.73 -43.05 -34.84
C TYR A 347 13.07 -44.54 -34.75
N GLN A 348 13.73 -44.98 -33.67
CA GLN A 348 14.07 -46.40 -33.48
C GLN A 348 12.82 -47.27 -33.27
N VAL A 349 11.82 -46.77 -32.55
CA VAL A 349 10.57 -47.50 -32.29
C VAL A 349 9.68 -47.55 -33.54
N SER A 350 9.70 -46.51 -34.37
CA SER A 350 8.91 -46.44 -35.61
C SER A 350 9.50 -47.22 -36.78
N ARG A 351 10.71 -47.80 -36.66
CA ARG A 351 11.31 -48.59 -37.74
C ARG A 351 10.57 -49.93 -37.93
N PRO A 352 10.02 -50.22 -39.12
CA PRO A 352 9.41 -51.52 -39.39
C PRO A 352 10.48 -52.62 -39.38
N LYS A 353 10.21 -53.71 -38.67
CA LYS A 353 11.04 -54.93 -38.73
C LYS A 353 10.72 -55.66 -40.03
N ASN A 354 11.58 -55.54 -41.03
CA ASN A 354 11.53 -56.39 -42.22
C ASN A 354 11.97 -57.80 -41.83
N ILE A 355 10.98 -58.66 -41.51
CA ILE A 355 11.21 -60.10 -41.37
C ILE A 355 11.21 -60.67 -42.79
N PRO A 356 12.33 -61.22 -43.29
CA PRO A 356 12.34 -61.86 -44.60
C PRO A 356 11.44 -63.09 -44.59
N PHE A 357 10.47 -63.12 -45.50
CA PHE A 357 9.61 -64.28 -45.74
C PHE A 357 10.41 -65.31 -46.55
N THR A 358 10.56 -66.53 -46.03
CA THR A 358 11.13 -67.66 -46.76
C THR A 358 9.99 -68.48 -47.36
N PRO A 359 9.80 -68.52 -48.70
CA PRO A 359 8.78 -69.34 -49.32
C PRO A 359 9.06 -70.83 -49.15
N MET A 360 7.99 -71.61 -48.96
CA MET A 360 7.99 -73.04 -48.63
C MET A 360 8.38 -73.99 -49.78
N GLU A 361 9.05 -73.51 -50.83
CA GLU A 361 9.43 -74.33 -52.00
C GLU A 361 10.79 -75.04 -51.84
N ASN A 362 11.50 -74.85 -50.73
CA ASN A 362 12.77 -75.51 -50.43
C ASN A 362 12.80 -76.14 -49.01
N LEU A 363 11.75 -76.87 -48.65
CA LEU A 363 11.73 -77.72 -47.45
C LEU A 363 11.78 -79.20 -47.83
#